data_AF-A0A1H4FDF7-F1
#
_entry.id   AF-A0A1H4FDF7-F1
#
_cell.length_a   1.000
_cell.length_b   1.000
_cell.length_c   1.000
_cell.angle_alpha   90.00
_cell.angle_beta   90.00
_cell.angle_gamma   90.00
#
_symmetry.space_group_name_H-M   'P 1'
#
loop_
_entity.id
_entity.type
_entity.pdbx_description
1 polymer ?
#
loop_
_entity_poly.entity_id
_entity_poly.type
_entity_poly.pdbx_seq_one_letter_code
_entity_poly.pdbx_strand_id
1 'polypeptide(L)'
;MKGQYYWILALIFALLIAVFAVINVDPVEVNYLFGTGEAPLILVILISVLMGGIVTAALGAVRVYRLQREVKNLRSKQGNKESRDASDIKKNRDKPAERIRTDTADTSDHSSE
;
A
#
# COMPACT_ATOMS: atom_id res chain seq x y z
N MET A 1 3.27 15.35 17.15
CA MET A 1 4.36 14.81 17.99
C MET A 1 4.00 13.42 18.54
N LYS A 2 3.56 12.46 17.70
CA LYS A 2 3.00 11.17 18.19
C LYS A 2 3.92 9.96 17.99
N GLY A 3 5.17 10.17 17.57
CA GLY A 3 6.13 9.10 17.28
C GLY A 3 7.33 9.04 18.23
N GLN A 4 7.65 10.12 18.93
CA GLN A 4 8.86 10.21 19.75
C GLN A 4 8.79 9.37 21.01
N TYR A 5 7.60 9.18 21.59
CA TYR A 5 7.43 8.34 22.77
C TYR A 5 7.77 6.86 22.50
N TYR A 6 7.66 6.38 21.25
CA TYR A 6 8.06 5.02 20.89
C TYR A 6 9.55 4.77 21.11
N TRP A 7 10.41 5.78 20.89
CA TRP A 7 11.84 5.64 21.15
C TRP A 7 12.13 5.52 22.64
N ILE A 8 11.46 6.32 23.47
CA ILE A 8 11.55 6.21 24.94
C ILE A 8 11.06 4.83 25.38
N LEU A 9 9.92 4.37 24.87
CA LEU A 9 9.35 3.08 25.22
C LEU A 9 10.25 1.92 24.78
N ALA A 10 10.83 1.99 23.58
CA ALA A 10 11.77 1.01 23.07
C ALA A 10 13.04 0.94 23.94
N LEU A 11 13.52 2.09 24.43
CA LEU A 11 14.70 2.14 25.31
C LEU A 11 14.40 1.52 26.68
N ILE A 12 13.25 1.82 27.27
CA ILE A 12 12.78 1.18 28.52
C ILE A 12 12.66 -0.33 28.31
N PHE A 13 12.06 -0.75 27.20
CA PHE A 13 11.88 -2.17 26.88
C PHE A 13 13.23 -2.89 26.66
N ALA A 14 14.17 -2.25 25.97
CA ALA A 14 15.53 -2.77 25.80
C ALA A 14 16.25 -2.94 27.14
N LEU A 15 16.07 -1.99 28.07
CA LEU A 15 16.62 -2.10 29.43
C LEU A 15 16.02 -3.30 30.18
N LEU A 16 14.71 -3.52 30.08
CA LEU A 16 14.05 -4.70 30.67
C LEU A 16 14.60 -6.01 30.11
N ILE A 17 14.76 -6.11 28.79
CA ILE A 17 15.37 -7.28 28.14
C ILE A 17 16.81 -7.49 28.64
N ALA A 18 17.60 -6.41 28.74
CA ALA A 18 18.99 -6.49 29.18
C ALA A 18 19.10 -7.00 30.62
N VAL A 19 18.27 -6.47 31.53
CA VAL A 19 18.21 -6.95 32.93
C VAL A 19 17.79 -8.42 32.97
N PHE A 20 16.76 -8.80 32.20
CA PHE A 20 16.31 -10.19 32.11
C PHE A 20 17.42 -11.12 31.59
N ALA A 21 18.19 -10.66 30.59
CA ALA A 21 19.28 -11.42 30.00
C ALA A 21 20.42 -11.66 30.99
N VAL A 22 20.76 -10.67 31.82
CA VAL A 22 21.80 -10.82 32.85
C VAL A 22 21.36 -11.78 33.95
N ILE A 23 20.10 -11.71 34.39
CA ILE A 23 19.58 -12.58 35.46
C ILE A 23 19.40 -14.03 34.99
N ASN A 24 19.14 -14.25 33.70
CA ASN A 24 18.88 -15.58 33.13
C ASN A 24 20.00 -16.00 32.16
N VAL A 25 21.25 -15.64 32.47
CA VAL A 25 22.44 -16.03 31.70
C VAL A 25 22.91 -17.44 32.04
N ASP A 26 22.30 -18.09 33.03
CA ASP A 26 22.66 -19.44 33.44
C ASP A 26 22.44 -20.43 32.28
N PRO A 27 23.44 -21.30 32.02
CA PRO A 27 23.34 -22.29 30.95
C PRO A 27 22.25 -23.31 31.27
N VAL A 28 21.35 -23.53 30.31
CA VAL A 28 20.31 -24.56 30.38
C VAL A 28 20.51 -25.51 29.20
N GLU A 29 20.32 -26.80 29.44
CA GLU A 29 20.38 -27.81 28.38
C GLU A 29 19.22 -27.62 27.39
N VAL A 30 19.56 -27.49 26.12
CA VAL A 30 18.61 -27.36 25.02
C VAL A 30 18.76 -28.56 24.09
N ASN A 31 17.64 -29.24 23.84
CA ASN A 31 17.53 -30.32 22.87
C ASN A 31 17.23 -29.71 21.50
N TYR A 32 18.25 -29.58 20.66
CA TYR A 32 18.11 -29.18 19.28
C TYR A 32 17.72 -30.39 18.41
N LEU A 33 17.24 -30.12 17.19
CA LEU A 33 16.76 -31.15 16.27
C LEU A 33 17.83 -32.20 15.89
N PHE A 34 19.12 -31.85 16.04
CA PHE A 34 20.26 -32.69 15.65
C PHE A 34 21.30 -32.87 16.77
N GLY A 35 20.96 -32.58 18.03
CA GLY A 35 21.88 -32.72 19.16
C GLY A 35 21.47 -31.92 20.39
N THR A 36 22.20 -32.09 21.48
CA THR A 36 21.99 -31.32 22.73
C THR A 36 23.13 -30.33 22.93
N GLY A 37 22.85 -29.21 23.57
CA GLY A 37 23.87 -28.23 23.91
C GLY A 37 23.38 -27.26 24.98
N GLU A 38 24.30 -26.70 25.75
CA GLU A 38 23.98 -25.72 26.79
C GLU A 38 23.98 -24.32 26.22
N ALA A 39 22.89 -23.60 26.43
CA ALA A 39 22.78 -22.20 26.07
C ALA A 39 21.90 -21.45 27.09
N PRO A 40 22.16 -20.16 27.34
CA PRO A 40 21.25 -19.34 28.12
C PRO A 40 19.86 -19.28 27.47
N LEU A 41 18.81 -19.51 28.27
CA LEU A 41 17.43 -19.60 27.78
C LEU A 41 16.98 -18.33 27.03
N ILE A 42 17.47 -17.16 27.47
CA ILE A 42 17.15 -15.87 26.82
C ILE A 42 17.62 -15.81 25.37
N LEU A 43 18.75 -16.44 25.01
CA LEU A 43 19.21 -16.44 23.61
C LEU A 43 18.24 -17.19 22.71
N VAL A 44 17.73 -18.33 23.18
CA VAL A 44 16.73 -19.12 22.46
C VAL A 44 15.44 -18.33 22.25
N ILE A 45 14.98 -17.63 23.29
CA ILE A 45 13.79 -16.76 23.22
C ILE A 45 14.01 -15.63 22.21
N LEU A 46 15.14 -14.91 22.28
CA LEU A 46 15.43 -13.79 21.37
C LEU A 46 15.46 -14.25 19.91
N ILE A 47 16.11 -15.38 19.62
CA ILE A 47 16.13 -15.95 18.26
C ILE A 47 14.72 -16.32 17.80
N SER A 48 13.91 -16.93 18.68
CA SER A 48 12.53 -17.32 18.37
C SER A 48 11.65 -16.11 18.05
N VAL A 49 11.73 -15.06 18.88
CA VAL A 49 11.00 -13.81 18.67
C VAL A 49 11.46 -13.12 17.40
N LEU A 50 12.77 -13.07 17.14
CA LEU A 50 13.32 -12.53 15.90
C LEU A 50 12.77 -13.27 14.68
N MET A 51 12.74 -14.60 14.72
CA MET A 51 12.20 -15.42 13.64
C MET A 51 10.71 -15.13 13.41
N GLY A 52 9.91 -15.05 14.48
CA GLY A 52 8.51 -14.66 14.39
C GLY A 52 8.31 -13.25 13.80
N GLY A 53 9.17 -12.30 14.17
CA GLY A 53 9.20 -10.95 13.62
C GLY A 53 9.52 -10.94 12.12
N ILE A 54 10.51 -11.72 11.68
CA ILE A 54 10.86 -11.87 10.25
C ILE A 54 9.68 -12.43 9.46
N VAL A 55 9.05 -13.50 9.95
CA VAL A 55 7.87 -14.10 9.28
C VAL A 55 6.73 -13.09 9.19
N THR A 56 6.42 -12.39 10.29
CA THR A 56 5.36 -11.37 10.33
C THR A 56 5.66 -10.22 9.37
N ALA A 57 6.91 -9.73 9.35
CA ALA A 57 7.34 -8.67 8.45
C ALA A 57 7.24 -9.11 6.98
N ALA A 58 7.64 -10.34 6.65
CA ALA A 58 7.54 -10.87 5.29
C ALA A 58 6.07 -10.94 4.82
N LEU A 59 5.18 -11.48 5.64
CA LEU A 59 3.74 -11.54 5.33
C LEU A 59 3.14 -10.13 5.21
N GLY A 60 3.52 -9.22 6.10
CA GLY A 60 3.12 -7.81 6.05
C GLY A 60 3.61 -7.10 4.77
N ALA A 61 4.85 -7.33 4.37
CA ALA A 61 5.45 -6.74 3.18
C ALA A 61 4.72 -7.15 1.90
N VAL A 62 4.32 -8.43 1.79
CA VAL A 62 3.50 -8.91 0.66
C VAL A 62 2.17 -8.15 0.58
N ARG A 63 1.49 -7.95 1.72
CA ARG A 63 0.24 -7.18 1.77
C ARG A 63 0.47 -5.72 1.35
N VAL A 64 1.47 -5.06 1.92
CA VAL A 64 1.82 -3.67 1.60
C VAL A 64 2.15 -3.52 0.12
N TYR A 65 2.90 -4.45 -0.46
CA TYR A 65 3.24 -4.44 -1.89
C TYR A 65 1.99 -4.53 -2.78
N ARG A 66 1.05 -5.42 -2.47
CA ARG A 66 -0.23 -5.53 -3.20
C ARG A 66 -1.03 -4.23 -3.12
N LEU A 67 -1.13 -3.66 -1.92
CA LEU A 67 -1.82 -2.38 -1.71
C LEU A 67 -1.16 -1.25 -2.51
N GLN A 68 0.17 -1.16 -2.51
CA GLN A 68 0.88 -0.15 -3.31
C GLN A 68 0.63 -0.30 -4.81
N ARG A 69 0.58 -1.55 -5.32
CA ARG A 69 0.27 -1.82 -6.72
C ARG A 69 -1.17 -1.42 -7.07
N GLU A 70 -2.12 -1.72 -6.20
CA GLU A 70 -3.51 -1.30 -6.37
C GLU A 70 -3.64 0.23 -6.35
N VAL A 71 -3.00 0.91 -5.39
CA VAL A 71 -2.96 2.38 -5.34
C VAL A 71 -2.39 2.96 -6.64
N LYS A 72 -1.30 2.38 -7.18
CA LYS A 72 -0.74 2.81 -8.47
C LYS A 72 -1.72 2.60 -9.63
N ASN A 73 -2.39 1.46 -9.68
CA ASN A 73 -3.37 1.15 -10.74
C ASN A 73 -4.62 2.03 -10.67
N LEU A 74 -5.08 2.37 -9.46
CA LEU A 74 -6.21 3.28 -9.27
C LEU A 74 -5.83 4.72 -9.68
N ARG A 75 -4.63 5.17 -9.29
CA ARG A 75 -4.11 6.49 -9.70
C ARG A 75 -3.94 6.62 -11.22
N SER A 76 -3.46 5.58 -11.90
CA SER A 76 -3.33 5.62 -13.36
C SER A 76 -4.68 5.65 -14.07
N LYS A 77 -5.69 4.93 -13.57
CA LYS A 77 -7.07 5.00 -14.11
C LYS A 77 -7.72 6.36 -13.92
N GLN A 78 -7.44 7.07 -12.83
CA GLN A 78 -7.93 8.44 -12.60
C GLN A 78 -7.29 9.42 -13.58
N GLY A 79 -5.95 9.40 -13.73
CA GLY A 79 -5.27 10.29 -14.68
C GLY A 79 -5.66 10.06 -16.14
N ASN A 80 -5.95 8.80 -16.52
CA ASN A 80 -6.43 8.49 -17.88
C ASN A 80 -7.89 8.92 -18.12
N LYS A 81 -8.73 8.94 -17.08
CA LYS A 81 -10.11 9.44 -17.19
C LYS A 81 -10.14 10.96 -17.35
N GLU A 82 -9.37 11.70 -16.55
CA GLU A 82 -9.25 13.16 -16.69
C GLU A 82 -8.69 13.55 -18.07
N SER A 83 -7.69 12.81 -18.58
CA SER A 83 -7.13 13.05 -19.91
C SER A 83 -8.10 12.73 -21.04
N ARG A 84 -8.95 11.71 -20.87
CA ARG A 84 -10.00 11.34 -21.85
C ARG A 84 -11.13 12.36 -21.85
N ASP A 85 -11.66 12.73 -20.69
CA ASP A 85 -12.70 13.77 -20.58
C ASP A 85 -12.21 15.10 -21.15
N ALA A 86 -10.96 15.49 -20.88
CA ALA A 86 -10.37 16.69 -21.47
C ALA A 86 -10.26 16.60 -23.02
N SER A 87 -9.92 15.43 -23.56
CA SER A 87 -9.83 15.22 -25.01
C SER A 87 -11.20 15.14 -25.71
N ASP A 88 -12.21 14.56 -25.06
CA ASP A 88 -13.57 14.45 -25.58
C ASP A 88 -14.30 15.81 -25.56
N ILE A 89 -14.06 16.63 -24.53
CA ILE A 89 -14.53 18.03 -24.49
C ILE A 89 -13.90 18.86 -25.61
N LYS A 90 -12.59 18.69 -25.88
CA LYS A 90 -11.90 19.40 -26.97
C LYS A 90 -12.44 18.98 -28.34
N LYS A 91 -12.60 17.68 -28.56
CA LYS A 91 -13.14 17.11 -29.81
C LYS A 91 -14.60 17.54 -30.08
N ASN A 92 -15.39 17.79 -29.04
CA ASN A 92 -16.77 18.28 -29.18
C ASN A 92 -16.84 19.80 -29.41
N ARG A 93 -15.85 20.58 -28.92
CA ARG A 93 -15.73 22.02 -29.22
C ARG A 93 -15.28 22.32 -30.65
N ASP A 94 -14.48 21.44 -31.24
CA ASP A 94 -13.93 21.62 -32.58
C ASP A 94 -14.86 21.13 -33.71
N LYS A 95 -16.09 20.68 -33.39
CA LYS A 95 -17.15 20.43 -34.39
C LYS A 95 -17.96 21.72 -34.61
N PRO A 96 -17.72 22.47 -35.69
CA PRO A 96 -18.44 23.72 -35.92
C PRO A 96 -19.86 23.38 -36.37
N ALA A 97 -20.85 23.86 -35.60
CA ALA A 97 -22.19 24.27 -36.03
C ALA A 97 -22.76 23.67 -37.34
N GLU A 98 -22.85 22.35 -37.46
CA GLU A 98 -23.60 21.67 -38.52
C GLU A 98 -24.93 21.12 -37.99
N ARG A 99 -25.71 21.99 -37.32
CA ARG A 99 -27.06 21.65 -36.85
C ARG A 99 -28.14 22.67 -37.20
N ILE A 100 -27.81 23.78 -37.87
CA ILE A 100 -28.79 24.87 -38.12
C ILE A 100 -29.38 24.84 -39.56
N ARG A 101 -28.89 24.03 -40.50
CA ARG A 101 -29.28 24.16 -41.92
C ARG A 101 -30.32 23.18 -42.47
N THR A 102 -30.91 22.28 -41.68
CA THR A 102 -31.86 21.30 -42.21
C THR A 102 -33.33 21.50 -41.84
N ASP A 103 -33.69 22.55 -41.08
CA ASP A 103 -35.08 22.77 -40.64
C ASP A 103 -35.89 23.77 -41.49
N THR A 104 -35.35 24.34 -42.57
CA THR A 104 -36.19 24.98 -43.60
C THR A 104 -36.55 23.97 -44.67
N ALA A 105 -37.31 22.96 -44.26
CA ALA A 105 -38.24 22.31 -45.16
C ALA A 105 -39.37 23.31 -45.44
N ASP A 106 -39.75 23.39 -46.72
CA ASP A 106 -41.16 23.23 -47.07
C ASP A 106 -42.13 24.36 -46.65
N THR A 107 -42.07 25.50 -47.33
CA THR A 107 -43.27 26.30 -47.67
C THR A 107 -42.97 27.20 -48.87
N SER A 108 -43.35 26.78 -50.07
CA SER A 108 -43.94 27.64 -51.13
C SER A 108 -44.01 26.86 -52.44
N ASP A 109 -44.99 25.95 -52.49
CA ASP A 109 -45.72 25.70 -53.72
C ASP A 109 -46.65 26.89 -53.99
N HIS A 110 -46.98 27.11 -55.28
CA HIS A 110 -47.87 28.10 -55.89
C HIS A 110 -47.34 29.54 -56.00
N SER A 111 -47.39 30.22 -57.15
CA SER A 111 -48.14 29.96 -58.39
C SER A 111 -47.62 30.89 -59.48
N SER A 112 -47.71 30.41 -60.72
CA SER A 112 -47.66 31.14 -61.98
C SER A 112 -48.57 32.36 -62.00
N GLU A 113 -48.10 33.46 -62.61
CA GLU A 113 -48.75 34.35 -63.59
C GLU A 113 -48.04 35.72 -63.66
#